data_AF-A0AA97M0G3-F1
#
_entry.id   AF-A0AA97M0G3-F1
#
_cell.length_a   1.000
_cell.length_b   1.000
_cell.length_c   1.000
_cell.angle_alpha   90.00
_cell.angle_beta   90.00
_cell.angle_gamma   90.00
#
_symmetry.space_group_name_H-M   'P 1'
#
loop_
_entity.id
_entity.type
_entity.pdbx_description
1 polymer ?
#
loop_
_entity_poly.entity_id
_entity_poly.type
_entity_poly.pdbx_seq_one_letter_code
_entity_poly.pdbx_strand_id
1 'polypeptide(L)'
;MSVSWADLAPDAVPLPPAPPPHHLPGFPALRAHARQATTQLPVPQIWTTPGQGAVLNCPCQPGLGVPVPQYYCPNAQRRLMAERRCINCGEPVDGPLVFLGVLGAGATTAPPLHPACARRVVEVFPRLWSLRNAVVLAATGYALYEQRLTRITDGKARYTYPRCGLDGNAGLGVLGLLVAVPDTQHPVPLNAWANDHYGRGQSERVSGT
;
A
#
# COMPACT_ATOMS: atom_id res chain seq x y z
N MET A 1 -23.15 19.39 27.59
CA MET A 1 -21.72 19.74 27.47
C MET A 1 -21.19 19.03 26.24
N SER A 2 -20.94 19.74 25.14
CA SER A 2 -20.45 19.16 23.89
C SER A 2 -18.93 19.02 23.97
N VAL A 3 -18.43 17.79 23.98
CA VAL A 3 -17.00 17.52 23.86
C VAL A 3 -16.57 17.80 22.42
N SER A 4 -15.57 18.66 22.24
CA SER A 4 -15.02 19.01 20.93
C SER A 4 -14.17 17.85 20.42
N TRP A 5 -14.24 17.55 19.11
CA TRP A 5 -13.40 16.53 18.46
C TRP A 5 -11.89 16.80 18.60
N ALA A 6 -11.50 18.05 18.87
CA ALA A 6 -10.11 18.41 19.14
C ALA A 6 -9.58 17.83 20.47
N ASP A 7 -10.48 17.45 21.39
CA ASP A 7 -10.11 16.98 22.73
C ASP A 7 -9.88 15.45 22.77
N LEU A 8 -10.21 14.71 21.70
CA LEU A 8 -10.18 13.24 21.66
C LEU A 8 -8.96 12.63 20.96
N ALA A 9 -8.08 13.43 20.36
CA ALA A 9 -6.89 12.92 19.67
C ALA A 9 -5.75 13.95 19.58
N PRO A 10 -5.09 14.32 20.70
CA PRO A 10 -3.94 15.22 20.68
C PRO A 10 -2.75 14.69 19.85
N ASP A 11 -2.74 13.39 19.54
CA ASP A 11 -1.68 12.70 18.77
C ASP A 11 -2.10 12.34 17.33
N ALA A 12 -3.27 12.78 16.86
CA ALA A 12 -3.65 12.60 15.46
C ALA A 12 -2.83 13.55 14.57
N VAL A 13 -1.60 13.13 14.24
CA VAL A 13 -0.80 13.79 13.20
C VAL A 13 -1.66 13.76 11.92
N PRO A 14 -1.98 14.93 11.33
CA PRO A 14 -2.62 14.95 10.03
C PRO A 14 -1.67 14.27 9.05
N LEU A 15 -2.01 13.06 8.59
CA LEU A 15 -1.30 12.47 7.49
C LEU A 15 -1.42 13.44 6.30
N PRO A 16 -0.32 13.71 5.58
CA PRO A 16 -0.40 14.52 4.38
C PRO A 16 -1.48 13.93 3.47
N PRO A 17 -2.24 14.76 2.74
CA PRO A 17 -3.33 14.28 1.91
C PRO A 17 -2.79 13.18 0.99
N ALA A 18 -3.27 11.95 1.19
CA ALA A 18 -2.91 10.83 0.33
C ALA A 18 -3.33 11.22 -1.10
N PRO A 19 -2.44 11.13 -2.09
CA PRO A 19 -2.85 11.36 -3.47
C PRO A 19 -3.99 10.37 -3.80
N PRO A 20 -5.01 10.81 -4.56
CA PRO A 20 -6.12 9.94 -4.95
C PRO A 20 -5.53 8.67 -5.56
N PRO A 21 -6.01 7.48 -5.15
CA PRO A 21 -5.48 6.27 -5.71
C PRO A 21 -5.93 6.23 -7.19
N HIS A 22 -4.96 6.05 -8.08
CA HIS A 22 -5.11 5.68 -9.50
C HIS A 22 -5.47 6.80 -10.52
N HIS A 23 -4.47 7.60 -10.92
CA HIS A 23 -4.31 8.04 -12.33
C HIS A 23 -2.85 8.08 -12.82
N LEU A 24 -1.88 7.63 -12.02
CA LEU A 24 -0.47 7.59 -12.43
C LEU A 24 -0.11 6.20 -12.97
N PRO A 25 0.26 6.06 -14.27
CA PRO A 25 0.85 4.84 -14.80
C PRO A 25 2.19 4.58 -14.12
N GLY A 26 2.39 3.41 -13.51
CA GLY A 26 3.73 2.99 -13.06
C GLY A 26 3.83 2.24 -11.73
N PHE A 27 2.78 2.17 -10.91
CA PHE A 27 2.81 1.33 -9.71
C PHE A 27 2.42 -0.12 -10.04
N PRO A 28 3.16 -1.15 -9.59
CA PRO A 28 2.76 -2.54 -9.79
C PRO A 28 1.47 -2.80 -9.00
N ALA A 29 0.44 -3.37 -9.64
CA ALA A 29 -0.70 -3.83 -8.85
C ALA A 29 -0.27 -4.96 -7.92
N LEU A 30 -0.86 -4.97 -6.73
CA LEU A 30 -0.80 -6.10 -5.84
C LEU A 30 -1.35 -7.33 -6.55
N ARG A 31 -0.51 -8.35 -6.70
CA ARG A 31 -0.92 -9.62 -7.28
C ARG A 31 -1.90 -10.30 -6.33
N ALA A 32 -3.17 -10.32 -6.70
CA ALA A 32 -4.16 -11.18 -6.08
C ALA A 32 -4.82 -12.03 -7.15
N HIS A 33 -4.95 -13.31 -6.86
CA HIS A 33 -5.61 -14.28 -7.71
C HIS A 33 -7.12 -13.98 -7.73
N ALA A 34 -7.69 -13.77 -8.91
CA ALA A 34 -9.13 -13.72 -9.12
C ALA A 34 -9.53 -14.62 -10.30
N ARG A 35 -10.49 -15.53 -10.08
CA ARG A 35 -11.03 -16.41 -11.13
C ARG A 35 -12.35 -15.83 -11.63
N GLN A 36 -12.39 -15.43 -12.90
CA GLN A 36 -13.28 -16.02 -13.91
C GLN A 36 -12.99 -15.44 -15.30
N ALA A 37 -13.30 -16.24 -16.33
CA ALA A 37 -13.09 -15.99 -17.75
C ALA A 37 -14.09 -14.97 -18.34
N THR A 38 -14.29 -13.86 -17.63
CA THR A 38 -15.00 -12.69 -18.14
C THR A 38 -14.01 -11.53 -18.14
N THR A 39 -13.96 -10.75 -19.22
CA THR A 39 -13.13 -9.53 -19.32
C THR A 39 -13.48 -8.47 -18.27
N GLN A 40 -14.54 -8.70 -17.50
CA GLN A 40 -15.03 -7.84 -16.44
C GLN A 40 -14.71 -8.47 -15.09
N LEU A 41 -13.86 -7.78 -14.32
CA LEU A 41 -13.54 -8.15 -12.94
C LEU A 41 -14.73 -7.90 -12.02
N PRO A 42 -14.84 -8.66 -10.92
CA PRO A 42 -15.88 -8.41 -9.94
C PRO A 42 -15.72 -7.03 -9.32
N VAL A 43 -16.83 -6.31 -9.24
CA VAL A 43 -16.89 -5.00 -8.57
C VAL A 43 -16.75 -5.24 -7.06
N PRO A 44 -15.83 -4.54 -6.36
CA PRO A 44 -15.75 -4.59 -4.91
C PRO A 44 -17.10 -4.23 -4.27
N GLN A 45 -17.51 -5.01 -3.28
CA GLN A 45 -18.77 -4.85 -2.56
C GLN A 45 -18.53 -4.39 -1.13
N ILE A 46 -19.51 -3.76 -0.50
CA ILE A 46 -19.42 -3.39 0.91
C ILE A 46 -20.18 -4.42 1.72
N TRP A 47 -19.51 -5.08 2.67
CA TRP A 47 -20.14 -6.02 3.60
C TRP A 47 -19.86 -5.59 5.04
N THR A 48 -20.78 -5.89 5.94
CA THR A 48 -20.54 -5.72 7.37
C THR A 48 -19.75 -6.92 7.89
N THR A 49 -18.58 -6.67 8.47
CA THR A 49 -17.69 -7.68 9.06
C THR A 49 -17.68 -7.53 10.58
N PRO A 50 -17.88 -8.60 11.36
CA PRO A 50 -17.83 -8.53 12.82
C PRO A 50 -16.53 -7.88 13.32
N GLY A 51 -16.65 -6.93 14.25
CA GLY A 51 -15.53 -6.16 14.80
C GLY A 51 -14.95 -5.07 13.89
N GLN A 52 -15.15 -5.14 12.57
CA GLN A 52 -14.60 -4.16 11.61
C GLN A 52 -15.64 -3.20 11.02
N GLY A 53 -16.93 -3.49 11.19
CA GLY A 53 -18.02 -2.66 10.66
C GLY A 53 -18.16 -2.82 9.15
N ALA A 54 -18.48 -1.75 8.43
CA ALA A 54 -18.55 -1.78 6.97
C ALA A 54 -17.14 -1.91 6.35
N VAL A 55 -16.95 -2.87 5.45
CA VAL A 55 -15.66 -3.18 4.82
C VAL A 55 -15.84 -3.34 3.31
N LEU A 56 -14.92 -2.74 2.54
CA LEU A 56 -14.81 -2.96 1.10
C LEU A 56 -14.17 -4.33 0.83
N ASN A 57 -14.98 -5.25 0.33
CA ASN A 57 -14.61 -6.62 0.04
C ASN A 57 -14.50 -6.87 -1.47
N CYS A 58 -13.40 -7.51 -1.88
CA CYS A 58 -13.34 -8.13 -3.20
C CYS A 58 -13.94 -9.54 -3.09
N PRO A 59 -14.92 -9.92 -3.93
CA PRO A 59 -15.49 -11.27 -3.89
C PRO A 59 -14.57 -12.32 -4.54
N CYS A 60 -13.29 -11.99 -4.80
CA CYS A 60 -12.34 -12.93 -5.36
C CYS A 60 -11.99 -14.04 -4.35
N GLN A 61 -11.85 -15.27 -4.84
CA GLN A 61 -11.37 -16.38 -4.03
C GLN A 61 -9.83 -16.43 -4.04
N PRO A 62 -9.17 -16.45 -2.86
CA PRO A 62 -7.72 -16.58 -2.78
C PRO A 62 -7.21 -17.83 -3.52
N GLY A 63 -6.06 -17.69 -4.20
CA GLY A 63 -5.40 -18.80 -4.91
C GLY A 63 -6.04 -19.22 -6.24
N LEU A 64 -7.14 -18.59 -6.66
CA LEU A 64 -7.84 -18.94 -7.89
C LEU A 64 -7.75 -17.80 -8.93
N GLY A 65 -7.19 -18.10 -10.12
CA GLY A 65 -7.19 -17.23 -11.30
C GLY A 65 -5.87 -16.50 -11.63
N VAL A 66 -5.90 -15.66 -12.69
CA VAL A 66 -4.70 -15.01 -13.27
C VAL A 66 -4.52 -13.62 -12.67
N PRO A 67 -3.34 -13.28 -12.12
CA PRO A 67 -3.09 -11.94 -11.60
C PRO A 67 -3.13 -10.92 -12.74
N VAL A 68 -3.91 -9.86 -12.56
CA VAL A 68 -3.99 -8.78 -13.54
C VAL A 68 -3.17 -7.59 -13.02
N PRO A 69 -2.07 -7.20 -13.69
CA PRO A 69 -1.07 -6.26 -13.16
C PRO A 69 -1.54 -4.84 -12.86
N GLN A 70 -2.78 -4.48 -13.18
CA GLN A 70 -3.37 -3.17 -12.86
C GLN A 70 -4.48 -3.21 -11.79
N TYR A 71 -4.81 -4.37 -11.22
CA TYR A 71 -5.93 -4.49 -10.28
C TYR A 71 -5.53 -4.83 -8.86
N TYR A 72 -6.09 -4.07 -7.92
CA TYR A 72 -5.79 -4.10 -6.51
C TYR A 72 -6.86 -4.89 -5.75
N CYS A 73 -6.50 -5.99 -5.09
CA CYS A 73 -7.44 -6.67 -4.19
C CYS A 73 -7.32 -6.13 -2.76
N PRO A 74 -8.33 -5.40 -2.26
CA PRO A 74 -8.29 -4.85 -0.90
C PRO A 74 -8.20 -5.92 0.18
N ASN A 75 -8.81 -7.09 -0.01
CA ASN A 75 -8.73 -8.20 0.95
C ASN A 75 -7.28 -8.73 1.07
N ALA A 76 -6.63 -8.96 -0.06
CA ALA A 76 -5.24 -9.42 -0.09
C ALA A 76 -4.31 -8.38 0.52
N GLN A 77 -4.51 -7.09 0.21
CA GLN A 77 -3.69 -6.05 0.80
C GLN A 77 -3.83 -5.97 2.32
N ARG A 78 -5.06 -5.91 2.85
CA ARG A 78 -5.27 -5.84 4.30
C ARG A 78 -4.66 -7.04 5.00
N ARG A 79 -4.80 -8.25 4.42
CA ARG A 79 -4.17 -9.47 4.93
C ARG A 79 -2.64 -9.37 4.97
N LEU A 80 -2.01 -9.02 3.86
CA LEU A 80 -0.53 -8.94 3.77
C LEU A 80 0.03 -7.86 4.70
N MET A 81 -0.67 -6.74 4.86
CA MET A 81 -0.32 -5.69 5.82
C MET A 81 -0.44 -6.18 7.26
N ALA A 82 -1.56 -6.78 7.64
CA ALA A 82 -1.82 -7.25 9.00
C ALA A 82 -0.88 -8.41 9.39
N GLU A 83 -0.59 -9.32 8.47
CA GLU A 83 0.26 -10.49 8.69
C GLU A 83 1.75 -10.22 8.45
N ARG A 84 2.15 -8.98 8.12
CA ARG A 84 3.54 -8.61 7.80
C ARG A 84 4.16 -9.54 6.74
N ARG A 85 3.46 -9.73 5.63
CA ARG A 85 3.89 -10.60 4.52
C ARG A 85 4.31 -9.79 3.31
N CYS A 86 5.35 -10.29 2.63
CA CYS A 86 5.87 -9.71 1.42
C CYS A 86 4.85 -9.79 0.28
N ILE A 87 4.48 -8.67 -0.34
CA ILE A 87 3.54 -8.69 -1.46
C ILE A 87 4.08 -9.44 -2.69
N ASN A 88 5.41 -9.53 -2.85
CA ASN A 88 5.99 -10.16 -4.02
C ASN A 88 6.04 -11.70 -3.92
N CYS A 89 6.49 -12.24 -2.79
CA CYS A 89 6.63 -13.70 -2.61
C CYS A 89 5.60 -14.32 -1.67
N GLY A 90 4.84 -13.53 -0.90
CA GLY A 90 3.85 -14.01 0.05
C GLY A 90 4.41 -14.45 1.41
N GLU A 91 5.73 -14.58 1.54
CA GLU A 91 6.38 -15.04 2.78
C GLU A 91 6.38 -13.96 3.88
N PRO A 92 6.41 -14.35 5.17
CA PRO A 92 6.59 -13.42 6.28
C PRO A 92 7.87 -12.58 6.13
N VAL A 93 7.84 -11.36 6.65
CA VAL A 93 9.00 -10.45 6.68
C VAL A 93 9.47 -10.30 8.12
N ASP A 94 10.27 -11.24 8.61
CA ASP A 94 10.71 -11.29 10.02
C ASP A 94 11.89 -10.35 10.35
N GLY A 95 12.48 -9.71 9.33
CA GLY A 95 13.65 -8.84 9.45
C GLY A 95 13.41 -7.43 8.90
N PRO A 96 14.47 -6.78 8.40
CA PRO A 96 14.36 -5.51 7.69
C PRO A 96 13.35 -5.63 6.56
N LEU A 97 12.47 -4.64 6.49
CA LEU A 97 11.45 -4.54 5.46
C LEU A 97 11.62 -3.25 4.69
N VAL A 98 11.11 -3.26 3.47
CA VAL A 98 11.11 -2.06 2.63
C VAL A 98 9.72 -1.81 2.09
N PHE A 99 9.39 -0.52 1.96
CA PHE A 99 8.22 -0.07 1.24
C PHE A 99 8.64 0.73 0.03
N LEU A 100 7.94 0.49 -1.09
CA LEU A 100 7.97 1.40 -2.23
C LEU A 100 6.93 2.49 -1.97
N GLY A 101 7.36 3.75 -2.02
CA GLY A 101 6.53 4.88 -1.65
C GLY A 101 6.80 6.11 -2.48
N VAL A 102 6.20 7.21 -2.03
CA VAL A 102 6.37 8.55 -2.61
C VAL A 102 7.00 9.47 -1.56
N LEU A 103 7.98 10.26 -1.97
CA LEU A 103 8.67 11.22 -1.12
C LEU A 103 7.66 12.16 -0.45
N GLY A 104 7.79 12.36 0.86
CA GLY A 104 6.91 13.22 1.66
C GLY A 104 5.58 12.59 2.08
N ALA A 105 5.26 11.36 1.66
CA ALA A 105 4.00 10.72 2.04
C ALA A 105 3.97 10.26 3.51
N GLY A 106 5.11 9.88 4.09
CA GLY A 106 5.23 9.39 5.48
C GLY A 106 4.48 8.08 5.79
N ALA A 107 3.66 7.60 4.85
CA ALA A 107 2.80 6.43 4.98
C ALA A 107 2.62 5.75 3.63
N THR A 108 2.20 4.48 3.63
CA THR A 108 2.05 3.68 2.41
C THR A 108 0.88 2.71 2.50
N THR A 109 0.22 2.51 1.36
CA THR A 109 -0.82 1.48 1.16
C THR A 109 -0.27 0.21 0.51
N ALA A 110 1.00 0.22 0.07
CA ALA A 110 1.66 -0.96 -0.46
C ALA A 110 2.20 -1.82 0.71
N PRO A 111 1.90 -3.13 0.76
CA PRO A 111 2.47 -4.01 1.78
C PRO A 111 3.99 -4.03 1.75
N PRO A 112 4.61 -4.46 2.86
CA PRO A 112 6.06 -4.55 2.93
C PRO A 112 6.60 -5.53 1.88
N LEU A 113 7.87 -5.37 1.57
CA LEU A 113 8.66 -6.25 0.75
C LEU A 113 9.92 -6.66 1.52
N HIS A 114 10.45 -7.85 1.23
CA HIS A 114 11.86 -8.10 1.51
C HIS A 114 12.72 -7.18 0.63
N PRO A 115 13.90 -6.72 1.11
CA PRO A 115 14.82 -5.92 0.30
C PRO A 115 15.13 -6.55 -1.07
N ALA A 116 15.37 -7.86 -1.12
CA ALA A 116 15.62 -8.59 -2.36
C ALA A 116 14.39 -8.63 -3.29
N CYS A 117 13.17 -8.73 -2.73
CA CYS A 117 11.94 -8.68 -3.51
C CYS A 117 11.69 -7.28 -4.09
N ALA A 118 11.92 -6.23 -3.32
CA ALA A 118 11.82 -4.87 -3.82
C ALA A 118 12.82 -4.61 -4.96
N ARG A 119 14.04 -5.14 -4.83
CA ARG A 119 15.06 -5.07 -5.87
C ARG A 119 14.51 -5.68 -7.17
N ARG A 120 14.00 -6.91 -7.08
CA ARG A 120 13.40 -7.61 -8.22
C ARG A 120 12.24 -6.83 -8.85
N VAL A 121 11.36 -6.23 -8.05
CA VAL A 121 10.26 -5.39 -8.56
C VAL A 121 10.83 -4.20 -9.34
N VAL A 122 11.83 -3.52 -8.78
CA VAL A 122 12.47 -2.36 -9.37
C VAL A 122 13.22 -2.70 -10.67
N GLU A 123 13.80 -3.90 -10.79
CA GLU A 123 14.38 -4.43 -12.04
C GLU A 123 13.33 -4.66 -13.14
N VAL A 124 12.18 -5.22 -12.78
CA VAL A 124 11.12 -5.57 -13.73
C VAL A 124 10.36 -4.34 -14.23
N PHE A 125 10.33 -3.25 -13.46
CA PHE A 125 9.63 -2.02 -13.78
C PHE A 125 10.61 -0.83 -13.88
N PRO A 126 11.44 -0.75 -14.93
CA PRO A 126 12.50 0.26 -15.05
C PRO A 126 11.98 1.69 -15.07
N ARG A 127 10.72 1.92 -15.49
CA ARG A 127 10.09 3.26 -15.44
C ARG A 127 9.91 3.78 -14.02
N LEU A 128 9.92 2.92 -13.00
CA LEU A 128 9.90 3.37 -11.61
C LEU A 128 11.10 4.28 -11.29
N TRP A 129 12.24 4.09 -11.96
CA TRP A 129 13.47 4.86 -11.69
C TRP A 129 13.35 6.30 -12.22
N SER A 130 12.51 6.51 -13.22
CA SER A 130 12.24 7.85 -13.78
C SER A 130 11.30 8.70 -12.93
N LEU A 131 10.65 8.11 -11.92
CA LEU A 131 9.75 8.83 -11.03
C LEU A 131 10.56 9.59 -9.98
N ARG A 132 10.68 10.91 -10.15
CA ARG A 132 11.48 11.80 -9.29
C ARG A 132 11.09 11.76 -7.80
N ASN A 133 9.86 11.36 -7.51
CA ASN A 133 9.33 11.26 -6.15
C ASN A 133 9.23 9.82 -5.66
N ALA A 134 9.67 8.81 -6.41
CA ALA A 134 9.66 7.43 -5.93
C ALA A 134 10.79 7.20 -4.92
N VAL A 135 10.47 6.57 -3.80
CA VAL A 135 11.42 6.30 -2.71
C VAL A 135 11.29 4.87 -2.20
N VAL A 136 12.39 4.36 -1.65
CA VAL A 136 12.41 3.19 -0.77
C VAL A 136 12.43 3.68 0.66
N LEU A 137 11.50 3.18 1.47
CA LEU A 137 11.48 3.39 2.92
C LEU A 137 11.91 2.08 3.58
N ALA A 138 13.13 2.05 4.14
CA ALA A 138 13.58 0.93 4.96
C ALA A 138 13.05 1.09 6.39
N ALA A 139 12.65 -0.03 7.00
CA ALA A 139 12.12 -0.04 8.36
C ALA A 139 12.33 -1.41 9.04
N THR A 140 12.17 -1.42 10.36
CA THR A 140 12.16 -2.65 11.18
C THR A 140 10.75 -3.02 11.64
N GLY A 141 9.83 -2.07 11.57
CA GLY A 141 8.42 -2.23 11.92
C GLY A 141 7.58 -1.10 11.34
N TYR A 142 6.28 -1.16 11.59
CA TYR A 142 5.34 -0.12 11.18
C TYR A 142 4.10 -0.15 12.07
N ALA A 143 3.49 1.01 12.26
CA ALA A 143 2.14 1.11 12.79
C ALA A 143 1.12 0.95 11.66
N LEU A 144 -0.02 0.31 11.95
CA LEU A 144 -1.12 0.15 11.00
C LEU A 144 -2.29 1.07 11.35
N TYR A 145 -2.85 1.67 10.31
CA TYR A 145 -4.02 2.53 10.36
C TYR A 145 -5.05 2.03 9.35
N GLU A 146 -6.32 2.26 9.66
CA GLU A 146 -7.44 1.87 8.82
C GLU A 146 -7.81 3.03 7.90
N GLN A 147 -7.67 2.89 6.59
CA GLN A 147 -8.23 3.88 5.66
C GLN A 147 -9.74 3.67 5.58
N ARG A 148 -10.51 4.53 6.25
CA ARG A 148 -11.97 4.47 6.26
C ARG A 148 -12.59 5.57 5.43
N LEU A 149 -13.34 5.21 4.39
CA LEU A 149 -14.14 6.13 3.60
C LEU A 149 -15.32 6.61 4.45
N THR A 150 -15.35 7.90 4.78
CA THR A 150 -16.42 8.52 5.58
C THR A 150 -17.48 9.16 4.71
N ARG A 151 -17.09 9.75 3.58
CA ARG A 151 -18.00 10.49 2.71
C ARG A 151 -17.45 10.58 1.30
N ILE A 152 -18.35 10.63 0.31
CA ILE A 152 -18.05 11.08 -1.04
C ILE A 152 -18.81 12.40 -1.27
N THR A 153 -18.14 13.43 -1.78
CA THR A 153 -18.76 14.73 -2.09
C THR A 153 -18.13 15.26 -3.37
N ASP A 154 -18.96 15.55 -4.37
CA ASP A 154 -18.52 16.03 -5.70
C ASP A 154 -17.48 15.10 -6.33
N GLY A 155 -17.69 13.78 -6.22
CA GLY A 155 -16.77 12.76 -6.70
C GLY A 155 -15.48 12.61 -5.89
N LYS A 156 -15.27 13.43 -4.84
CA LYS A 156 -14.10 13.35 -3.97
C LYS A 156 -14.39 12.52 -2.73
N ALA A 157 -13.58 11.47 -2.55
CA ALA A 157 -13.61 10.65 -1.35
C ALA A 157 -12.92 11.35 -0.17
N ARG A 158 -13.53 11.29 1.01
CA ARG A 158 -12.95 11.70 2.28
C ARG A 158 -12.66 10.47 3.12
N TYR A 159 -11.49 10.47 3.76
CA TYR A 159 -11.01 9.35 4.55
C TYR A 159 -10.68 9.79 5.97
N THR A 160 -10.86 8.88 6.92
CA THR A 160 -10.26 8.92 8.26
C THR A 160 -9.25 7.79 8.39
N TYR A 161 -8.32 7.93 9.32
CA TYR A 161 -7.20 7.00 9.52
C TYR A 161 -7.03 6.67 11.01
N PRO A 162 -8.00 6.01 11.67
CA PRO A 162 -7.79 5.55 13.04
C PRO A 162 -6.72 4.45 13.08
N ARG A 163 -5.96 4.40 14.18
CA ARG A 163 -5.00 3.31 14.41
C ARG A 163 -5.75 1.98 14.52
N CYS A 164 -5.18 0.92 13.95
CA CYS A 164 -5.77 -0.43 14.04
C CYS A 164 -5.84 -0.91 15.49
N GLY A 165 -6.88 -1.69 15.81
CA GLY A 165 -7.06 -2.31 17.13
C GLY A 165 -7.66 -1.40 18.20
N LEU A 166 -8.16 -0.22 17.82
CA LEU A 166 -8.90 0.67 18.72
C LEU A 166 -10.39 0.37 18.69
N ASP A 167 -11.02 0.37 19.87
CA ASP A 167 -12.46 0.22 20.01
C ASP A 167 -13.20 1.36 19.32
N GLY A 168 -14.32 1.04 18.67
CA GLY A 168 -15.18 2.02 17.98
C GLY A 168 -14.78 2.33 16.53
N ASN A 169 -13.64 1.83 16.04
CA ASN A 169 -13.23 2.01 14.63
C ASN A 169 -14.32 1.58 13.63
N ALA A 170 -15.05 0.51 13.95
CA ALA A 170 -16.13 -0.04 13.11
C ALA A 170 -17.21 0.99 12.70
N GLY A 171 -17.43 2.03 13.52
CA GLY A 171 -18.41 3.08 13.25
C GLY A 171 -17.88 4.25 12.41
N LEU A 172 -16.57 4.30 12.11
CA LEU A 172 -15.92 5.47 11.51
C LEU A 172 -15.94 5.47 9.96
N GLY A 173 -16.78 4.65 9.33
CA GLY A 173 -16.93 4.58 7.87
C GLY A 173 -16.54 3.23 7.27
N VAL A 174 -16.46 3.18 5.95
CA VAL A 174 -16.18 1.94 5.20
C VAL A 174 -14.67 1.69 5.15
N LEU A 175 -14.21 0.61 5.78
CA LEU A 175 -12.81 0.17 5.71
C LEU A 175 -12.43 -0.23 4.29
N GLY A 176 -11.61 0.59 3.63
CA GLY A 176 -11.05 0.31 2.32
C GLY A 176 -9.77 -0.51 2.45
N LEU A 177 -8.70 0.13 2.94
CA LEU A 177 -7.34 -0.40 2.97
C LEU A 177 -6.74 -0.29 4.36
N LEU A 178 -5.60 -0.94 4.56
CA LEU A 178 -4.69 -0.58 5.65
C LEU A 178 -3.60 0.37 5.14
N VAL A 179 -3.14 1.25 6.03
CA VAL A 179 -2.04 2.19 5.80
C VAL A 179 -0.95 1.88 6.79
N ALA A 180 0.26 1.62 6.30
CA ALA A 180 1.44 1.44 7.11
C ALA A 180 2.17 2.78 7.30
N VAL A 181 2.55 3.07 8.53
CA VAL A 181 3.48 4.16 8.90
C VAL A 181 4.75 3.50 9.43
N PRO A 182 5.82 3.45 8.61
CA PRO A 182 7.09 2.82 9.01
C PRO A 182 7.72 3.52 10.22
N ASP A 183 8.40 2.76 11.08
CA ASP A 183 9.08 3.28 12.29
C ASP A 183 10.25 4.22 11.96
N THR A 184 10.97 3.96 10.87
CA THR A 184 12.00 4.84 10.34
C THR A 184 11.59 5.42 8.99
N GLN A 185 11.67 6.75 8.87
CA GLN A 185 11.36 7.47 7.63
C GLN A 185 12.64 8.05 7.02
N HIS A 186 13.62 7.19 6.70
CA HIS A 186 14.75 7.58 5.86
C HIS A 186 14.45 7.20 4.41
N PRO A 187 13.74 8.06 3.64
CA PRO A 187 13.47 7.80 2.23
C PRO A 187 14.78 7.83 1.45
N VAL A 188 15.08 6.73 0.78
CA VAL A 188 16.13 6.68 -0.24
C VAL A 188 15.47 6.86 -1.59
N PRO A 189 15.82 7.89 -2.38
CA PRO A 189 15.34 8.02 -3.75
C PRO A 189 15.58 6.73 -4.53
N LEU A 190 14.55 6.26 -5.25
CA LEU A 190 14.59 4.93 -5.87
C LEU A 190 15.73 4.80 -6.90
N ASN A 191 16.08 5.88 -7.58
CA ASN A 191 17.21 5.96 -8.50
C ASN A 191 18.57 5.82 -7.79
N ALA A 192 18.74 6.47 -6.63
CA ALA A 192 19.95 6.34 -5.82
C ALA A 192 20.08 4.91 -5.28
N TRP A 193 18.98 4.36 -4.76
CA TRP A 193 18.91 2.98 -4.29
C TRP A 193 19.25 1.97 -5.39
N ALA A 194 18.74 2.19 -6.60
CA ALA A 194 19.07 1.38 -7.76
C ALA A 194 20.58 1.46 -8.10
N ASN A 195 21.15 2.66 -8.15
CA ASN A 195 22.58 2.83 -8.48
C ASN A 195 23.50 2.14 -7.47
N ASP A 196 23.18 2.17 -6.17
CA ASP A 196 23.98 1.49 -5.15
C ASP A 196 23.93 -0.05 -5.26
N HIS A 197 22.82 -0.60 -5.78
CA HIS A 197 22.60 -2.05 -5.90
C HIS A 197 22.89 -2.63 -7.30
N TYR A 198 22.90 -1.80 -8.35
CA TYR A 198 23.13 -2.19 -9.75
C TYR A 198 24.37 -1.54 -10.40
N GLY A 199 24.90 -0.46 -9.83
CA GLY A 199 25.93 0.40 -10.41
C GLY A 199 27.34 -0.17 -10.51
N ARG A 200 27.57 -1.44 -10.17
CA ARG A 200 28.84 -2.13 -10.50
C ARG A 200 28.80 -2.94 -11.80
N GLY A 201 27.67 -3.05 -12.50
CA GLY A 201 27.53 -3.99 -13.62
C GLY A 201 26.96 -3.45 -14.93
N GLN A 202 26.59 -2.17 -15.03
CA GLN A 202 25.92 -1.63 -16.24
C GLN A 202 26.74 -0.59 -17.03
N SER A 203 27.87 -0.09 -16.52
CA SER A 203 28.75 0.80 -17.30
C SER A 203 29.43 0.10 -18.50
N GLU A 204 29.33 -1.22 -18.65
CA GLU A 204 29.95 -1.95 -19.77
C GLU A 204 29.01 -2.28 -20.94
N ARG A 205 27.68 -2.04 -20.84
CA ARG A 205 26.73 -2.49 -21.87
C ARG A 205 26.18 -1.41 -22.81
N VAL A 206 26.64 -0.17 -22.72
CA VAL A 206 26.14 0.94 -23.58
C VAL A 206 27.20 1.41 -24.61
N SER A 207 28.31 0.68 -24.77
CA SER A 207 29.36 1.03 -25.75
C SER A 207 29.51 0.05 -26.91
N GLY A 208 28.50 -0.76 -27.22
CA GLY A 208 28.58 -1.65 -28.37
C GLY A 208 27.22 -2.11 -28.88
N THR A 209 26.58 -1.28 -29.71
CA THR A 209 26.04 -1.56 -31.06
C THR A 209 25.18 -0.41 -31.52
#